data_AF-A0AAD9ETP0-F1
#
_entry.id   AF-A0AAD9ETP0-F1
#
_cell.length_a   1.000
_cell.length_b   1.000
_cell.length_c   1.000
_cell.angle_alpha   90.00
_cell.angle_beta   90.00
_cell.angle_gamma   90.00
#
_symmetry.space_group_name_H-M   'P 1'
#
loop_
_entity.id
_entity.type
_entity.pdbx_description
1 polymer ?
#
loop_
_entity_poly.entity_id
_entity_poly.type
_entity_poly.pdbx_seq_one_letter_code
_entity_poly.pdbx_strand_id
1 'polypeptide(L)'
;MTTPADTATPTVPADTETTTATTFTTDSICDFDQGLCGWTHDPNAPLLWTLHRHELNSYLYMDASLKTEQQQAWIVSPVLGADSGPLCLSFSYQLSGEAQGHLKVLLRDAHNEETVLWTLKDDQGPVWREGRTILPRSPKDFQVVMEGGGVPVPPLPIHWYYIMAAGGALLLLAVAILVRALCCCRQHLATKKSQLSVAYHSSSQCFQYSNWSSSMAAPGVEPVLTVRLDSRDRHRTLC
;
A
#
# COMPACT_ATOMS: atom_id res chain seq x y z
N MET A 1 -9.57 47.12 72.40
CA MET A 1 -9.02 45.88 71.83
C MET A 1 -10.09 45.28 70.94
N THR A 2 -9.94 45.41 69.62
CA THR A 2 -10.62 44.56 68.62
C THR A 2 -9.85 44.69 67.31
N THR A 3 -9.32 43.56 66.86
CA THR A 3 -8.44 43.35 65.70
C THR A 3 -9.27 43.07 64.43
N PRO A 4 -8.81 43.38 63.20
CA PRO A 4 -9.49 42.98 61.97
C PRO A 4 -9.15 41.53 61.57
N ALA A 5 -10.05 40.91 60.79
CA ALA A 5 -9.98 39.52 60.33
C ALA A 5 -9.00 39.32 59.16
N ASP A 6 -8.21 38.24 59.23
CA ASP A 6 -7.35 37.73 58.16
C ASP A 6 -8.15 36.90 57.15
N THR A 7 -7.94 37.20 55.87
CA THR A 7 -8.46 36.44 54.72
C THR A 7 -7.48 35.34 54.35
N ALA A 8 -7.88 34.08 54.52
CA ALA A 8 -7.11 32.91 54.10
C ALA A 8 -7.58 32.40 52.72
N THR A 9 -6.64 32.30 51.78
CA THR A 9 -6.77 31.66 50.47
C THR A 9 -6.89 30.13 50.61
N PRO A 10 -7.83 29.45 49.92
CA PRO A 10 -7.86 27.99 49.91
C PRO A 10 -6.89 27.42 48.85
N THR A 11 -5.90 26.67 49.33
CA THR A 11 -5.01 25.83 48.53
C THR A 11 -5.77 24.58 48.06
N VAL A 12 -5.92 24.41 46.74
CA VAL A 12 -6.51 23.21 46.12
C VAL A 12 -5.43 22.11 46.06
N PRO A 13 -5.70 20.86 46.50
CA PRO A 13 -4.75 19.77 46.37
C PRO A 13 -4.74 19.21 44.94
N ALA A 14 -3.54 18.85 44.48
CA ALA A 14 -3.30 18.19 43.19
C ALA A 14 -3.86 16.77 43.21
N ASP A 15 -4.83 16.48 42.34
CA ASP A 15 -5.32 15.13 42.14
C ASP A 15 -4.43 14.37 41.16
N THR A 16 -3.87 13.30 41.72
CA THR A 16 -3.10 12.19 41.15
C THR A 16 -3.73 11.64 39.87
N GLU A 17 -3.00 11.70 38.75
CA GLU A 17 -3.32 10.97 37.52
C GLU A 17 -3.38 9.46 37.80
N THR A 18 -4.60 8.94 37.93
CA THR A 18 -4.88 7.51 37.93
C THR A 18 -5.18 7.11 36.48
N THR A 19 -4.35 6.22 35.94
CA THR A 19 -4.50 5.58 34.64
C THR A 19 -5.86 4.90 34.52
N THR A 20 -6.83 5.60 33.95
CA THR A 20 -8.14 5.04 33.61
C THR A 20 -8.02 4.30 32.27
N ALA A 21 -8.32 3.01 32.28
CA ALA A 21 -8.53 2.24 31.06
C ALA A 21 -9.62 2.93 30.21
N THR A 22 -9.26 3.34 28.99
CA THR A 22 -10.15 4.05 28.08
C THR A 22 -11.23 3.10 27.57
N THR A 23 -12.36 3.05 28.27
CA THR A 23 -13.62 2.54 27.71
C THR A 23 -14.00 3.44 26.54
N PHE A 24 -14.15 2.87 25.34
CA PHE A 24 -14.66 3.61 24.19
C PHE A 24 -16.01 4.24 24.53
N THR A 25 -16.01 5.56 24.65
CA THR A 25 -17.24 6.33 24.61
C THR A 25 -17.81 6.23 23.21
N THR A 26 -19.14 6.13 23.12
CA THR A 26 -19.92 6.02 21.88
C THR A 26 -19.91 7.31 21.06
N ASP A 27 -18.80 8.03 21.04
CA ASP A 27 -18.53 9.25 20.27
C ASP A 27 -17.02 9.36 19.94
N SER A 28 -16.39 8.22 19.65
CA SER A 28 -14.93 8.14 19.45
C SER A 28 -14.55 8.57 18.04
N ILE A 29 -14.64 9.87 17.75
CA ILE A 29 -14.12 10.44 16.50
C ILE A 29 -12.60 10.49 16.55
N CYS A 30 -11.96 9.98 15.49
CA CYS A 30 -10.51 10.02 15.33
C CYS A 30 -10.16 10.75 14.04
N ASP A 31 -9.52 11.92 14.11
CA ASP A 31 -9.10 12.69 12.94
C ASP A 31 -7.58 12.71 12.73
N PHE A 32 -6.83 12.07 13.64
CA PHE A 32 -5.37 12.05 13.72
C PHE A 32 -4.66 13.36 14.05
N ASP A 33 -5.40 14.44 14.33
CA ASP A 33 -4.79 15.74 14.61
C ASP A 33 -3.96 15.71 15.89
N GLN A 34 -4.48 15.02 16.92
CA GLN A 34 -3.80 14.81 18.19
C GLN A 34 -3.06 13.46 18.27
N GLY A 35 -2.80 12.80 17.12
CA GLY A 35 -2.18 11.48 17.04
C GLY A 35 -3.20 10.35 16.93
N LEU A 36 -2.85 9.14 17.33
CA LEU A 36 -3.62 7.93 16.98
C LEU A 36 -4.93 7.73 17.77
N CYS A 37 -5.33 8.66 18.64
CA CYS A 37 -6.59 8.63 19.41
C CYS A 37 -6.89 7.28 20.14
N GLY A 38 -5.84 6.55 20.55
CA GLY A 38 -5.93 5.24 21.19
C GLY A 38 -5.72 4.04 20.24
N TRP A 39 -5.73 4.26 18.93
CA TRP A 39 -5.25 3.26 17.98
C TRP A 39 -3.75 3.03 18.16
N THR A 40 -3.32 1.81 17.90
CA THR A 40 -1.93 1.40 18.08
C THR A 40 -1.47 0.57 16.88
N HIS A 41 -0.19 0.65 16.56
CA HIS A 41 0.40 -0.25 15.57
C HIS A 41 0.44 -1.67 16.12
N ASP A 42 0.12 -2.64 15.27
CA ASP A 42 0.27 -4.04 15.63
C ASP A 42 1.77 -4.40 15.66
N PRO A 43 2.29 -4.93 16.78
CA PRO A 43 3.70 -5.33 16.88
C PRO A 43 4.07 -6.50 15.95
N ASN A 44 3.08 -7.24 15.44
CA ASN A 44 3.28 -8.36 14.52
C ASN A 44 3.20 -7.93 13.05
N ALA A 45 2.85 -6.69 12.75
CA ALA A 45 2.76 -6.22 11.37
C ALA A 45 4.17 -6.08 10.75
N PRO A 46 4.36 -6.50 9.49
CA PRO A 46 5.66 -6.37 8.82
C PRO A 46 5.99 -4.92 8.48
N LEU A 47 4.98 -4.06 8.30
CA LEU A 47 5.12 -2.62 8.08
C LEU A 47 4.24 -1.82 9.03
N LEU A 48 4.60 -0.56 9.21
CA LEU A 48 3.86 0.41 10.02
C LEU A 48 3.19 1.44 9.11
N TRP A 49 1.98 1.86 9.50
CA TRP A 49 1.38 3.06 8.96
C TRP A 49 2.17 4.29 9.43
N THR A 50 2.45 5.23 8.53
CA THR A 50 3.16 6.46 8.85
C THR A 50 2.16 7.59 9.05
N LEU A 51 2.23 8.32 10.17
CA LEU A 51 1.37 9.48 10.39
C LEU A 51 1.93 10.70 9.65
N HIS A 52 1.22 11.14 8.62
CA HIS A 52 1.44 12.39 7.92
C HIS A 52 0.57 13.50 8.51
N ARG A 53 1.15 14.69 8.67
CA ARG A 53 0.44 15.91 9.08
C ARG A 53 0.75 17.00 8.07
N HIS A 54 -0.27 17.47 7.37
CA HIS A 54 -0.16 18.54 6.39
C HIS A 54 -1.14 19.67 6.71
N GLU A 55 -0.61 20.79 7.24
CA GLU A 55 -1.36 21.99 7.61
C GLU A 55 -2.54 21.72 8.57
N LEU A 56 -3.70 21.38 8.00
CA LEU A 56 -4.98 21.13 8.69
C LEU A 56 -5.51 19.71 8.48
N ASN A 57 -4.74 18.84 7.81
CA ASN A 57 -5.12 17.47 7.52
C ASN A 57 -4.11 16.50 8.10
N SER A 58 -4.58 15.58 8.94
CA SER A 58 -3.78 14.49 9.49
C SER A 58 -4.28 13.15 8.96
N TYR A 59 -3.34 12.28 8.59
CA TYR A 59 -3.66 11.01 7.97
C TYR A 59 -2.50 10.02 8.11
N LEU A 60 -2.81 8.76 8.32
CA LEU A 60 -1.88 7.65 8.20
C LEU A 60 -1.55 7.37 6.73
N TYR A 61 -0.45 6.74 6.39
CA TYR A 61 -0.24 6.25 5.03
C TYR A 61 0.79 5.13 4.97
N MET A 62 0.79 4.38 3.87
CA MET A 62 1.79 3.37 3.60
C MET A 62 2.09 3.31 2.12
N ASP A 63 3.37 3.28 1.75
CA ASP A 63 3.76 3.09 0.35
C ASP A 63 3.49 1.64 -0.07
N ALA A 64 2.53 1.46 -1.00
CA ALA A 64 2.17 0.17 -1.60
C ALA A 64 2.95 -0.15 -2.89
N SER A 65 3.90 0.69 -3.31
CA SER A 65 4.66 0.53 -4.56
C SER A 65 5.80 -0.49 -4.49
N LEU A 66 6.29 -0.77 -3.28
CA LEU A 66 7.36 -1.75 -3.06
C LEU A 66 6.85 -3.17 -3.38
N LYS A 67 7.35 -3.77 -4.46
CA LYS A 67 6.96 -5.12 -4.90
C LYS A 67 7.61 -6.23 -4.06
N THR A 68 7.36 -6.24 -2.75
CA THR A 68 7.88 -7.25 -1.82
C THR A 68 6.76 -8.12 -1.26
N GLU A 69 7.07 -9.38 -0.94
CA GLU A 69 6.13 -10.40 -0.44
C GLU A 69 5.46 -10.04 0.91
N GLN A 70 5.92 -9.00 1.62
CA GLN A 70 5.55 -8.68 3.00
C GLN A 70 5.05 -7.24 3.18
N GLN A 71 4.36 -6.71 2.17
CA GLN A 71 3.86 -5.35 2.21
C GLN A 71 2.49 -5.27 2.85
N GLN A 72 2.43 -5.42 4.18
CA GLN A 72 1.20 -5.28 4.95
C GLN A 72 1.44 -4.40 6.18
N ALA A 73 0.58 -3.39 6.37
CA ALA A 73 0.57 -2.57 7.56
C ALA A 73 -0.75 -2.71 8.29
N TRP A 74 -0.68 -2.87 9.61
CA TRP A 74 -1.85 -3.02 10.46
C TRP A 74 -1.86 -1.93 11.53
N ILE A 75 -3.03 -1.33 11.73
CA ILE A 75 -3.31 -0.50 12.91
C ILE A 75 -4.57 -1.04 13.57
N VAL A 76 -4.54 -1.09 14.90
CA VAL A 76 -5.53 -1.77 15.74
C VAL A 76 -6.20 -0.75 16.64
N SER A 77 -7.53 -0.78 16.70
CA SER A 77 -8.30 0.05 17.62
C SER A 77 -8.05 -0.39 19.08
N PRO A 78 -8.38 0.42 20.09
CA PRO A 78 -8.54 -0.12 21.44
C PRO A 78 -9.56 -1.28 21.49
N VAL A 79 -9.69 -1.95 22.63
CA VAL A 79 -10.58 -3.13 22.80
C VAL A 79 -12.04 -2.71 23.01
N LEU A 80 -12.92 -3.18 22.13
CA LEU A 80 -14.37 -3.08 22.28
C LEU A 80 -14.84 -4.25 23.13
N GLY A 81 -15.55 -3.96 24.22
CA GLY A 81 -16.01 -4.98 25.16
C GLY A 81 -17.04 -5.93 24.57
N ALA A 82 -17.18 -7.11 25.16
CA ALA A 82 -18.24 -8.07 24.85
C ALA A 82 -19.63 -7.41 24.82
N ASP A 83 -20.49 -7.94 23.95
CA ASP A 83 -21.83 -7.46 23.64
C ASP A 83 -21.92 -6.04 23.06
N SER A 84 -20.78 -5.43 22.71
CA SER A 84 -20.75 -4.20 21.93
C SER A 84 -21.38 -4.39 20.55
N GLY A 85 -22.13 -3.38 20.10
CA GLY A 85 -22.73 -3.31 18.77
C GLY A 85 -24.22 -3.70 18.67
N PRO A 86 -24.79 -3.70 17.45
CA PRO A 86 -24.13 -3.40 16.18
C PRO A 86 -23.66 -1.94 16.11
N LEU A 87 -22.44 -1.72 15.61
CA LEU A 87 -21.90 -0.37 15.38
C LEU A 87 -21.69 -0.15 13.88
N CYS A 88 -21.72 1.12 13.47
CA CYS A 88 -21.35 1.52 12.12
C CYS A 88 -19.93 2.06 12.16
N LEU A 89 -18.97 1.35 11.56
CA LEU A 89 -17.65 1.91 11.32
C LEU A 89 -17.70 2.68 10.00
N SER A 90 -17.53 3.99 10.06
CA SER A 90 -17.17 4.83 8.91
C SER A 90 -15.68 5.12 8.93
N PHE A 91 -15.11 5.38 7.76
CA PHE A 91 -13.72 5.80 7.58
C PHE A 91 -13.55 6.46 6.21
N SER A 92 -12.55 7.33 6.06
CA SER A 92 -12.17 7.88 4.76
C SER A 92 -10.91 7.19 4.23
N TYR A 93 -10.86 6.95 2.93
CA TYR A 93 -9.70 6.33 2.29
C TYR A 93 -9.41 6.97 0.94
N GLN A 94 -8.15 6.91 0.54
CA GLN A 94 -7.70 7.22 -0.81
C GLN A 94 -6.71 6.12 -1.20
N LEU A 95 -7.06 5.36 -2.25
CA LEU A 95 -6.16 4.38 -2.86
C LEU A 95 -5.85 4.90 -4.26
N SER A 96 -4.66 5.46 -4.44
CA SER A 96 -4.22 6.03 -5.69
C SER A 96 -2.81 5.59 -6.03
N GLY A 97 -2.57 5.22 -7.29
CA GLY A 97 -1.24 4.90 -7.81
C GLY A 97 -1.23 3.68 -8.73
N GLU A 98 -0.11 3.49 -9.44
CA GLU A 98 0.09 2.33 -10.34
C GLU A 98 0.20 1.00 -9.59
N ALA A 99 0.45 1.06 -8.28
CA ALA A 99 0.50 -0.11 -7.44
C ALA A 99 -0.93 -0.63 -7.18
N GLN A 100 -1.15 -1.90 -7.48
CA GLN A 100 -2.37 -2.60 -7.06
C GLN A 100 -2.28 -2.78 -5.54
N GLY A 101 -2.83 -1.84 -4.78
CA GLY A 101 -2.93 -1.93 -3.33
C GLY A 101 -4.27 -2.52 -2.89
N HIS A 102 -4.39 -2.81 -1.60
CA HIS A 102 -5.64 -3.17 -0.95
C HIS A 102 -5.78 -2.51 0.42
N LEU A 103 -7.03 -2.35 0.83
CA LEU A 103 -7.42 -1.93 2.17
C LEU A 103 -8.48 -2.90 2.68
N LYS A 104 -8.31 -3.43 3.89
CA LYS A 104 -9.28 -4.30 4.56
C LYS A 104 -9.61 -3.77 5.94
N VAL A 105 -10.83 -4.06 6.36
CA VAL A 105 -11.26 -3.93 7.75
C VAL A 105 -11.51 -5.32 8.27
N LEU A 106 -10.82 -5.68 9.34
CA LEU A 106 -10.93 -6.96 10.01
C LEU A 106 -11.44 -6.75 11.44
N LEU A 107 -12.18 -7.73 11.94
CA LEU A 107 -12.50 -7.88 13.36
C LEU A 107 -11.60 -8.96 13.92
N ARG A 108 -10.87 -8.65 14.99
CA ARG A 108 -9.97 -9.58 15.67
C ARG A 108 -10.41 -9.83 17.10
N ASP A 109 -10.54 -11.09 17.49
CA ASP A 109 -10.85 -11.46 18.88
C ASP A 109 -9.59 -11.60 19.76
N ALA A 110 -9.78 -11.85 21.06
CA ALA A 110 -8.68 -12.03 22.00
C ALA A 110 -7.75 -13.23 21.71
N HIS A 111 -8.16 -14.16 20.84
CA HIS A 111 -7.36 -15.31 20.40
C HIS A 111 -6.67 -15.05 19.05
N ASN A 112 -6.68 -13.80 18.56
CA ASN A 112 -6.22 -13.40 17.23
C ASN A 112 -6.98 -14.08 16.08
N GLU A 113 -8.23 -14.51 16.31
CA GLU A 113 -9.09 -14.97 15.23
C GLU A 113 -9.62 -13.75 14.46
N GLU A 114 -9.37 -13.70 13.15
CA GLU A 114 -9.71 -12.56 12.29
C GLU A 114 -10.87 -12.88 11.36
N THR A 115 -11.83 -11.94 11.29
CA THR A 115 -12.95 -11.97 10.34
C THR A 115 -12.90 -10.73 9.45
N VAL A 116 -12.91 -10.92 8.13
CA VAL A 116 -12.95 -9.81 7.17
C VAL A 116 -14.36 -9.21 7.14
N LEU A 117 -14.47 -7.92 7.48
CA LEU A 117 -15.72 -7.16 7.42
C LEU A 117 -15.83 -6.30 6.16
N TRP A 118 -14.69 -5.90 5.58
CA TRP A 118 -14.66 -5.06 4.40
C TRP A 118 -13.35 -5.27 3.64
N THR A 119 -13.39 -5.14 2.31
CA THR A 119 -12.23 -5.24 1.44
C THR A 119 -12.40 -4.32 0.24
N LEU A 120 -11.33 -3.63 -0.08
CA LEU A 120 -11.16 -2.84 -1.28
C LEU A 120 -9.81 -3.16 -1.89
N LYS A 121 -9.79 -3.24 -3.22
CA LYS A 121 -8.60 -3.55 -4.02
C LYS A 121 -8.49 -2.55 -5.15
N ASP A 122 -7.30 -2.48 -5.72
CA ASP A 122 -6.97 -1.71 -6.92
C ASP A 122 -7.11 -0.20 -6.74
N ASP A 123 -6.71 0.53 -7.78
CA ASP A 123 -6.76 1.99 -7.83
C ASP A 123 -8.20 2.50 -7.80
N GLN A 124 -8.50 3.39 -6.85
CA GLN A 124 -9.78 4.08 -6.71
C GLN A 124 -9.72 5.54 -7.20
N GLY A 125 -8.56 5.95 -7.72
CA GLY A 125 -8.26 7.29 -8.17
C GLY A 125 -7.81 8.22 -7.04
N PRO A 126 -7.38 9.44 -7.39
CA PRO A 126 -6.77 10.40 -6.46
C PRO A 126 -7.81 11.15 -5.60
N VAL A 127 -8.97 10.55 -5.33
CA VAL A 127 -10.08 11.21 -4.60
C VAL A 127 -10.38 10.46 -3.32
N TRP A 128 -10.55 11.20 -2.24
CA TRP A 128 -11.03 10.67 -0.96
C TRP A 128 -12.44 10.13 -1.08
N ARG A 129 -12.64 8.92 -0.57
CA ARG A 129 -13.93 8.24 -0.52
C ARG A 129 -14.23 7.78 0.89
N GLU A 130 -15.51 7.64 1.18
CA GLU A 130 -15.99 7.12 2.45
C GLU A 130 -16.23 5.60 2.33
N GLY A 131 -15.65 4.83 3.25
CA GLY A 131 -15.96 3.43 3.49
C GLY A 131 -16.87 3.29 4.71
N ARG A 132 -17.78 2.33 4.66
CA ARG A 132 -18.63 1.97 5.80
C ARG A 132 -18.73 0.45 5.93
N THR A 133 -18.71 -0.03 7.16
CA THR A 133 -18.99 -1.44 7.46
C THR A 133 -19.67 -1.59 8.82
N ILE A 134 -20.40 -2.68 8.99
CA ILE A 134 -21.09 -3.00 10.24
C ILE A 134 -20.13 -3.80 11.11
N LEU A 135 -19.90 -3.33 12.34
CA LEU A 135 -19.29 -4.16 13.37
C LEU A 135 -20.41 -4.99 14.01
N PRO A 136 -20.41 -6.33 13.80
CA PRO A 136 -21.45 -7.18 14.33
C PRO A 136 -21.39 -7.22 15.85
N ARG A 137 -22.52 -7.54 16.49
CA ARG A 137 -22.53 -7.85 17.92
C ARG A 137 -21.70 -9.12 18.18
N SER A 138 -20.75 -9.05 19.10
CA SER A 138 -19.90 -10.16 19.49
C SER A 138 -20.05 -10.46 20.99
N PRO A 139 -20.17 -11.72 21.42
CA PRO A 139 -20.19 -12.09 22.85
C PRO A 139 -18.78 -12.06 23.48
N LYS A 140 -17.73 -11.79 22.69
CA LYS A 140 -16.34 -11.68 23.12
C LYS A 140 -15.84 -10.26 22.91
N ASP A 141 -14.84 -9.86 23.68
CA ASP A 141 -14.05 -8.67 23.40
C ASP A 141 -13.37 -8.78 22.03
N PHE A 142 -13.31 -7.65 21.31
CA PHE A 142 -12.74 -7.60 19.98
C PHE A 142 -12.09 -6.25 19.67
N GLN A 143 -11.24 -6.23 18.65
CA GLN A 143 -10.62 -5.03 18.10
C GLN A 143 -10.91 -4.94 16.61
N VAL A 144 -10.93 -3.70 16.10
CA VAL A 144 -10.96 -3.43 14.67
C VAL A 144 -9.52 -3.30 14.19
N VAL A 145 -9.17 -4.00 13.12
CA VAL A 145 -7.86 -3.91 12.45
C VAL A 145 -8.06 -3.31 11.07
N MET A 146 -7.37 -2.21 10.81
CA MET A 146 -7.27 -1.63 9.48
C MET A 146 -5.99 -2.15 8.82
N GLU A 147 -6.14 -2.99 7.81
CA GLU A 147 -5.03 -3.58 7.04
C GLU A 147 -4.88 -2.86 5.71
N GLY A 148 -3.70 -2.33 5.44
CA GLY A 148 -3.30 -1.89 4.11
C GLY A 148 -2.19 -2.79 3.58
N GLY A 149 -2.15 -2.98 2.26
CA GLY A 149 -1.05 -3.72 1.66
C GLY A 149 -0.93 -3.55 0.16
N GLY A 150 0.20 -4.01 -0.38
CA GLY A 150 0.33 -4.25 -1.81
C GLY A 150 -0.29 -5.60 -2.19
N VAL A 151 -0.66 -5.76 -3.46
CA VAL A 151 -1.05 -7.06 -4.00
C VAL A 151 0.15 -8.00 -3.93
N PRO A 152 0.02 -9.19 -3.32
CA PRO A 152 1.03 -10.22 -3.42
C PRO A 152 1.19 -10.55 -4.90
N VAL A 153 2.37 -10.27 -5.45
CA VAL A 153 2.68 -10.72 -6.81
C VAL A 153 2.81 -12.24 -6.69
N PRO A 154 1.91 -13.05 -7.27
CA PRO A 154 2.07 -14.49 -7.17
C PRO A 154 3.44 -14.83 -7.77
N PRO A 155 4.30 -15.61 -7.08
CA PRO A 155 5.57 -16.01 -7.64
C PRO A 155 5.27 -16.69 -8.97
N LEU A 156 5.74 -16.11 -10.08
CA LEU A 156 5.58 -16.72 -11.39
C LEU A 156 6.08 -18.16 -11.26
N PRO A 157 5.28 -19.16 -11.68
CA PRO A 157 5.71 -20.54 -11.51
C PRO A 157 7.06 -20.70 -12.21
N ILE A 158 8.06 -21.18 -11.47
CA ILE A 158 9.47 -21.21 -11.91
C ILE A 158 9.62 -21.92 -13.28
N HIS A 159 8.72 -22.86 -13.60
CA HIS A 159 8.68 -23.52 -14.91
C HIS A 159 8.44 -22.56 -16.08
N TRP A 160 7.62 -21.51 -15.94
CA TRP A 160 7.43 -20.51 -17.00
C TRP A 160 8.71 -19.74 -17.27
N TYR A 161 9.51 -19.45 -16.24
CA TYR A 161 10.83 -18.86 -16.43
C TYR A 161 11.72 -19.76 -17.29
N TYR A 162 11.74 -21.07 -17.03
CA TYR A 162 12.48 -22.03 -17.87
C TYR A 162 11.91 -22.15 -19.29
N ILE A 163 10.60 -22.10 -19.48
CA ILE A 163 9.96 -22.10 -20.81
C ILE A 163 10.37 -20.85 -21.60
N MET A 164 10.35 -19.67 -20.97
CA MET A 164 10.74 -18.42 -21.60
C MET A 164 12.25 -18.39 -21.90
N ALA A 165 13.10 -18.90 -21.00
CA ALA A 165 14.54 -18.97 -21.20
C ALA A 165 14.93 -19.98 -22.30
N ALA A 166 14.34 -21.18 -22.30
CA ALA A 166 14.58 -22.20 -23.32
C ALA A 166 14.05 -21.77 -24.69
N GLY A 167 12.87 -21.15 -24.72
CA GLY A 167 12.30 -20.55 -25.94
C GLY A 167 13.19 -19.45 -26.51
N GLY A 168 13.70 -18.56 -25.65
CA GLY A 168 14.66 -17.53 -26.04
C GLY A 168 15.96 -18.10 -26.61
N ALA A 169 16.52 -19.13 -25.97
CA ALA A 169 17.74 -19.79 -26.46
C ALA A 169 17.54 -20.47 -27.83
N LEU A 170 16.41 -21.17 -28.03
CA LEU A 170 16.07 -21.79 -29.31
C LEU A 170 15.86 -20.76 -30.43
N LEU A 171 15.20 -19.64 -30.12
CA LEU A 171 15.02 -18.54 -31.06
C LEU A 171 16.39 -17.95 -31.47
N LEU A 172 17.27 -17.68 -30.52
CA LEU A 172 18.62 -17.16 -30.80
C LEU A 172 19.45 -18.12 -31.64
N LEU A 173 19.37 -19.43 -31.36
CA LEU A 173 20.03 -20.46 -32.17
C LEU A 173 19.48 -20.49 -33.60
N ALA A 174 18.16 -20.44 -33.77
CA ALA A 174 17.53 -20.39 -35.09
C ALA A 174 17.95 -19.15 -35.89
N VAL A 175 18.00 -17.98 -35.25
CA VAL A 175 18.49 -16.74 -35.86
C VAL A 175 19.96 -16.86 -36.26
N ALA A 176 20.83 -17.42 -35.41
CA ALA A 176 22.24 -17.61 -35.73
C ALA A 176 22.44 -18.57 -36.92
N ILE A 177 21.65 -19.64 -36.99
CA ILE A 177 21.66 -20.58 -38.13
C ILE A 177 21.21 -19.87 -39.41
N LEU A 178 20.12 -19.11 -39.35
CA LEU A 178 19.60 -18.36 -40.50
C LEU A 178 20.62 -17.33 -41.01
N VAL A 179 21.25 -16.57 -40.11
CA VAL A 179 22.30 -15.59 -40.46
C VAL A 179 23.48 -16.29 -41.12
N ARG A 180 23.95 -17.41 -40.57
CA ARG A 180 25.03 -18.20 -41.19
C ARG A 180 24.64 -18.69 -42.58
N ALA A 181 23.43 -19.22 -42.75
CA ALA A 181 22.93 -19.68 -44.04
C ALA A 181 22.85 -18.53 -45.06
N LEU A 182 22.33 -17.37 -44.66
CA LEU A 182 22.27 -16.17 -45.49
C LEU A 182 23.66 -15.67 -45.87
N CYS A 183 24.62 -15.64 -44.94
CA CYS A 183 26.02 -15.30 -45.22
C CYS A 183 26.64 -16.28 -46.22
N CYS A 184 26.48 -17.59 -46.02
CA CYS A 184 26.95 -18.61 -46.95
C CYS A 184 26.31 -18.46 -48.34
N CYS A 185 25.00 -18.20 -48.39
CA CYS A 185 24.29 -18.01 -49.65
C CYS A 185 24.77 -16.76 -50.39
N ARG A 186 25.01 -15.64 -49.67
CA ARG A 186 25.61 -14.43 -50.23
C ARG A 186 27.03 -14.68 -50.77
N GLN A 187 27.86 -15.44 -50.04
CA GLN A 187 29.20 -15.82 -50.50
C GLN A 187 29.14 -16.68 -51.76
N HIS A 188 28.27 -17.68 -51.79
CA HIS A 188 28.10 -18.56 -52.96
C HIS A 188 27.51 -17.83 -54.18
N LEU A 189 26.59 -16.88 -53.95
CA LEU A 189 26.12 -15.99 -55.01
C LEU A 189 27.23 -15.06 -55.50
N ALA A 190 28.11 -14.57 -54.61
CA ALA A 190 29.28 -13.78 -55.00
C ALA A 190 30.32 -14.59 -55.78
N THR A 191 30.56 -15.87 -55.45
CA THR A 191 31.44 -16.75 -56.24
C THR A 191 30.83 -17.10 -57.59
N LYS A 192 29.50 -17.31 -57.67
CA LYS A 192 28.81 -17.46 -58.97
C LYS A 192 28.83 -16.18 -59.80
N LYS A 193 28.70 -15.00 -59.18
CA LYS A 193 28.85 -13.71 -59.87
C LYS A 193 30.27 -13.50 -60.38
N SER A 194 31.28 -13.94 -59.60
CA SER A 194 32.70 -13.86 -59.98
C SER A 194 33.07 -14.73 -61.19
N GLN A 195 32.28 -15.75 -61.55
CA GLN A 195 32.45 -16.51 -62.80
C GLN A 195 31.82 -15.82 -64.02
N LEU A 196 31.07 -14.72 -63.84
CA LEU A 196 30.45 -13.96 -64.94
C LEU A 196 30.86 -12.48 -65.01
N SER A 197 31.62 -11.95 -64.06
CA SER A 197 32.13 -10.57 -64.11
C SER A 197 33.57 -10.49 -63.61
N VAL A 198 34.51 -10.84 -64.47
CA VAL A 198 35.88 -10.31 -64.40
C VAL A 198 35.82 -8.88 -64.94
N ALA A 199 35.67 -7.89 -64.06
CA ALA A 199 36.06 -6.50 -64.32
C ALA A 199 35.85 -5.60 -63.08
N TYR A 200 36.93 -4.87 -62.76
CA TYR A 200 37.00 -3.58 -62.04
C TYR A 200 36.94 -3.50 -60.50
N HIS A 201 38.14 -3.33 -59.93
CA HIS A 201 38.59 -2.29 -58.99
C HIS A 201 37.53 -1.37 -58.31
N SER A 202 37.66 -1.19 -56.98
CA SER A 202 38.09 0.06 -56.32
C SER A 202 37.54 0.23 -54.89
N SER A 203 38.22 1.08 -54.13
CA SER A 203 38.20 1.35 -52.69
C SER A 203 36.91 1.91 -52.09
N SER A 204 36.73 1.74 -50.77
CA SER A 204 36.68 2.80 -49.73
C SER A 204 35.63 2.63 -48.60
N GLN A 205 36.19 2.77 -47.39
CA GLN A 205 35.75 3.10 -46.02
C GLN A 205 34.28 3.35 -45.58
N CYS A 206 34.05 2.93 -44.32
CA CYS A 206 33.35 3.52 -43.16
C CYS A 206 31.96 4.17 -43.30
N PHE A 207 31.05 3.81 -42.38
CA PHE A 207 30.21 4.79 -41.67
C PHE A 207 29.90 4.33 -40.24
N GLN A 208 30.18 5.21 -39.27
CA GLN A 208 29.79 5.11 -37.86
C GLN A 208 28.29 5.39 -37.69
N TYR A 209 27.69 4.91 -36.59
CA TYR A 209 26.59 5.62 -35.95
C TYR A 209 26.68 5.49 -34.42
N SER A 210 26.68 6.64 -33.77
CA SER A 210 26.70 6.86 -32.33
C SER A 210 25.28 7.01 -31.76
N ASN A 211 25.14 6.62 -30.49
CA ASN A 211 24.27 7.15 -29.42
C ASN A 211 22.78 7.47 -29.68
N TRP A 212 21.94 6.92 -28.79
CA TRP A 212 20.71 7.57 -28.33
C TRP A 212 20.51 7.33 -26.82
N SER A 213 20.25 8.41 -26.09
CA SER A 213 19.98 8.49 -24.65
C SER A 213 18.49 8.75 -24.37
N SER A 214 18.09 8.54 -23.11
CA SER A 214 17.02 9.24 -22.35
C SER A 214 15.74 8.44 -22.03
N SER A 215 15.48 8.26 -20.73
CA SER A 215 14.18 8.56 -20.06
C SER A 215 14.36 8.34 -18.54
N MET A 216 14.56 9.40 -17.75
CA MET A 216 13.52 10.05 -16.93
C MET A 216 12.77 9.06 -16.02
N ALA A 217 13.26 8.93 -14.79
CA ALA A 217 12.51 8.33 -13.68
C ALA A 217 11.55 9.39 -13.11
N ALA A 218 10.27 9.06 -13.06
CA ALA A 218 9.24 9.87 -12.41
C ALA A 218 9.30 9.70 -10.88
N PRO A 219 9.02 10.76 -10.09
CA PRO A 219 8.94 10.67 -8.64
C PRO A 219 7.63 10.00 -8.22
N GLY A 220 7.76 9.02 -7.31
CA GLY A 220 6.64 8.29 -6.72
C GLY A 220 5.71 9.19 -5.93
N VAL A 221 4.40 9.00 -6.12
CA VAL A 221 3.34 9.69 -5.40
C VAL A 221 3.02 8.90 -4.13
N GLU A 222 2.98 9.63 -3.03
CA GLU A 222 2.75 9.18 -1.66
C GLU A 222 1.24 8.95 -1.42
N PRO A 223 0.80 7.78 -0.93
CA PRO A 223 -0.59 7.55 -0.54
C PRO A 223 -0.88 8.17 0.83
N VAL A 224 -2.17 8.24 1.17
CA VAL A 224 -2.71 9.11 2.22
C VAL A 224 -4.02 8.45 2.76
N LEU A 225 -4.12 8.16 4.06
CA LEU A 225 -5.20 7.42 4.76
C LEU A 225 -5.68 8.18 6.03
N THR A 226 -6.86 8.77 6.00
CA THR A 226 -7.52 9.34 7.20
C THR A 226 -8.65 8.41 7.65
N VAL A 227 -8.37 7.49 8.55
CA VAL A 227 -9.40 6.77 9.32
C VAL A 227 -10.18 7.72 10.25
N ARG A 228 -11.40 8.09 9.85
CA ARG A 228 -12.34 8.83 10.70
C ARG A 228 -13.43 7.92 11.24
N LEU A 229 -13.36 7.54 12.51
CA LEU A 229 -14.46 6.89 13.23
C LEU A 229 -15.61 7.91 13.42
N ASP A 230 -16.85 7.55 13.12
CA ASP A 230 -18.05 8.30 13.51
C ASP A 230 -18.99 7.34 14.25
N SER A 231 -19.36 7.69 15.48
CA SER A 231 -20.36 6.93 16.23
C SER A 231 -21.73 7.54 15.96
N ARG A 232 -22.59 6.72 15.37
CA ARG A 232 -23.79 7.11 14.62
C ARG A 232 -24.75 8.09 15.30
N ASP A 233 -25.23 9.01 14.47
CA ASP A 233 -26.56 9.61 14.57
C ASP A 233 -27.65 8.58 14.24
N ARG A 234 -28.73 8.54 15.04
CA ARG A 234 -29.73 7.46 15.10
C ARG A 234 -30.72 7.39 13.93
N HIS A 235 -30.49 8.10 12.82
CA HIS A 235 -31.54 8.33 11.79
C HIS A 235 -31.19 7.93 10.35
N ARG A 236 -30.05 7.28 10.06
CA ARG A 236 -29.80 6.70 8.72
C ARG A 236 -30.01 5.19 8.72
N THR A 237 -30.95 4.73 7.89
CA THR A 237 -31.46 3.36 7.79
C THR A 237 -30.47 2.34 7.23
N LEU A 238 -29.29 2.76 6.77
CA LEU A 238 -28.23 1.87 6.28
C LEU A 238 -26.87 2.32 6.83
N CYS A 239 -26.14 1.36 7.39
CA CYS A 239 -24.72 1.31 7.10
C CYS A 239 -24.73 0.72 5.69
#